data_AF-A0A822DX91-F1
#
_entry.id   AF-A0A822DX91-F1
#
_cell.length_a   1.000
_cell.length_b   1.000
_cell.length_c   1.000
_cell.angle_alpha   90.00
_cell.angle_beta   90.00
_cell.angle_gamma   90.00
#
_symmetry.space_group_name_H-M   'P 1'
#
loop_
_entity.id
_entity.type
_entity.pdbx_description
1 polymer ?
#
loop_
_entity_poly.entity_id
_entity_poly.type
_entity_poly.pdbx_seq_one_letter_code
_entity_poly.pdbx_strand_id
1 'polypeptide(L)'
;MKTSSIDEKYCDLSEKEKEAQCYFDIAKELYGTDPNKELEFTVKSLQIRQEILPRDHITIGFCYHEIGAVYEKKVILDIALEHYKKAIEIYEKHLFDKEEYQFNVKKCNDICHTNVCIIYCRQRKYDDAFVYRMKALCVDDKKCHLTEKEKEAHCYFDIGNELCCTDPDKALEFTLKSLDIRQQVLPRDHIIIGFCHHNVGASYEKK
;
A
#
# COMPACT_ATOMS: atom_id res chain seq x y z
N MET A 1 12.27 -48.53 5.55
CA MET A 1 13.26 -47.48 5.88
C MET A 1 13.31 -46.41 4.78
N LYS A 2 12.24 -45.64 4.57
CA LYS A 2 12.23 -44.51 3.62
C LYS A 2 11.69 -43.20 4.23
N THR A 3 11.44 -43.19 5.54
CA THR A 3 10.81 -42.07 6.26
C THR A 3 11.82 -41.04 6.80
N SER A 4 13.05 -41.42 7.19
CA SER A 4 13.97 -40.47 7.85
C SER A 4 14.43 -39.30 6.97
N SER A 5 14.68 -39.51 5.67
CA SER A 5 15.13 -38.43 4.78
C SER A 5 14.03 -37.40 4.45
N ILE A 6 12.77 -37.81 4.60
CA ILE A 6 11.62 -36.92 4.36
C ILE A 6 11.38 -36.08 5.62
N ASP A 7 11.40 -36.71 6.79
CA ASP A 7 11.23 -36.04 8.08
C ASP A 7 12.36 -35.03 8.37
N GLU A 8 13.61 -35.36 8.02
CA GLU A 8 14.76 -34.44 8.12
C GLU A 8 14.60 -33.22 7.20
N LYS A 9 14.14 -33.42 5.95
CA LYS A 9 13.89 -32.33 5.00
C LYS A 9 12.76 -31.41 5.46
N TYR A 10 11.69 -31.98 6.02
CA TYR A 10 10.59 -31.18 6.58
C TYR A 10 11.01 -30.40 7.83
N CYS A 11 11.88 -30.98 8.67
CA CYS A 11 12.46 -30.28 9.82
C CYS A 11 13.31 -29.07 9.37
N ASP A 12 14.17 -29.25 8.38
CA ASP A 12 15.02 -28.18 7.83
C ASP A 12 14.19 -27.03 7.21
N LEU A 13 13.14 -27.35 6.44
CA LEU A 13 12.22 -26.34 5.90
C LEU A 13 11.47 -25.57 7.01
N SER A 14 11.10 -26.25 8.10
CA SER A 14 10.43 -25.64 9.26
C SER A 14 11.37 -24.71 10.03
N GLU A 15 12.64 -25.07 10.16
CA GLU A 15 13.65 -24.23 10.81
C GLU A 15 13.96 -22.98 9.98
N LYS A 16 14.10 -23.13 8.66
CA LYS A 16 14.30 -21.99 7.76
C LYS A 16 13.15 -20.98 7.79
N GLU A 17 11.89 -21.45 7.83
CA GLU A 17 10.75 -20.51 7.94
C GLU A 17 10.77 -19.77 9.28
N LYS A 18 11.11 -20.45 10.39
CA LYS A 18 11.27 -19.78 11.70
C LYS A 18 12.39 -18.74 11.66
N GLU A 19 13.53 -19.06 11.05
CA GLU A 19 14.64 -18.13 10.87
C GLU A 19 14.20 -16.89 10.05
N ALA A 20 13.52 -17.11 8.93
CA ALA A 20 12.99 -16.04 8.10
C ALA A 20 12.00 -15.15 8.86
N GLN A 21 11.15 -15.75 9.70
CA GLN A 21 10.21 -15.02 10.54
C GLN A 21 10.95 -14.21 11.61
N CYS A 22 11.97 -14.76 12.26
CA CYS A 22 12.79 -14.02 13.22
C CYS A 22 13.45 -12.78 12.60
N TYR A 23 14.03 -12.89 11.40
CA TYR A 23 14.59 -11.72 10.72
C TYR A 23 13.51 -10.68 10.38
N PHE A 24 12.32 -11.13 9.98
CA PHE A 24 11.21 -10.22 9.69
C PHE A 24 10.76 -9.46 10.94
N ASP A 25 10.67 -10.15 12.08
CA ASP A 25 10.27 -9.53 13.35
C ASP A 25 11.33 -8.54 13.85
N ILE A 26 12.63 -8.87 13.74
CA ILE A 26 13.72 -7.93 14.04
C ILE A 26 13.63 -6.68 13.14
N ALA A 27 13.39 -6.85 11.83
CA ALA A 27 13.23 -5.71 10.93
C ALA A 27 12.07 -4.80 11.35
N LYS A 28 10.95 -5.40 11.78
CA LYS A 28 9.78 -4.66 12.26
C LYS A 28 10.05 -3.90 13.56
N GLU A 29 10.85 -4.45 14.47
CA GLU A 29 11.28 -3.74 15.69
C GLU A 29 12.18 -2.54 15.36
N LEU A 30 13.00 -2.66 14.31
CA LEU A 30 13.88 -1.60 13.85
C LEU A 30 13.17 -0.52 13.02
N TYR A 31 11.88 -0.71 12.71
CA TYR A 31 11.10 0.18 11.85
C TYR A 31 11.23 1.64 12.28
N GLY A 32 11.80 2.47 11.40
CA GLY A 32 11.94 3.91 11.63
C GLY A 32 13.06 4.33 12.59
N THR A 33 13.81 3.37 13.16
CA THR A 33 14.97 3.64 14.01
C THR A 33 16.28 3.51 13.23
N ASP A 34 16.45 2.43 12.48
CA ASP A 34 17.63 2.17 11.65
C ASP A 34 17.20 1.60 10.29
N PRO A 35 16.98 2.47 9.28
CA PRO A 35 16.58 2.05 7.94
C PRO A 35 17.59 1.14 7.23
N ASN A 36 18.86 1.09 7.68
CA ASN A 36 19.85 0.20 7.05
C ASN A 36 19.72 -1.20 7.61
N LYS A 37 19.58 -1.34 8.93
CA LYS A 37 19.35 -2.66 9.54
C LYS A 37 17.95 -3.20 9.24
N GLU A 38 16.93 -2.35 9.21
CA GLU A 38 15.58 -2.70 8.74
C GLU A 38 15.69 -3.38 7.36
N LEU A 39 16.36 -2.72 6.40
CA LEU A 39 16.59 -3.29 5.07
C LEU A 39 17.37 -4.60 5.10
N GLU A 40 18.47 -4.66 5.86
CA GLU A 40 19.32 -5.85 5.94
C GLU A 40 18.53 -7.09 6.39
N PHE A 41 17.78 -6.95 7.49
CA PHE A 41 17.01 -8.05 8.05
C PHE A 41 15.80 -8.41 7.19
N THR A 42 15.11 -7.45 6.59
CA THR A 42 14.03 -7.75 5.64
C THR A 42 14.56 -8.50 4.41
N VAL A 43 15.74 -8.13 3.88
CA VAL A 43 16.36 -8.82 2.73
C VAL A 43 16.79 -10.24 3.10
N LYS A 44 17.34 -10.48 4.29
CA LYS A 44 17.64 -11.83 4.79
C LYS A 44 16.38 -12.70 4.87
N SER A 45 15.30 -12.16 5.44
CA SER A 45 13.99 -12.84 5.48
C SER A 45 13.48 -13.17 4.07
N LEU A 46 13.57 -12.20 3.15
CA LEU A 46 13.15 -12.38 1.76
C LEU A 46 13.92 -13.51 1.06
N GLN A 47 15.24 -13.55 1.22
CA GLN A 47 16.09 -14.57 0.60
C GLN A 47 15.68 -15.97 1.03
N ILE A 48 15.54 -16.20 2.34
CA ILE A 48 15.13 -17.50 2.86
C ILE A 48 13.74 -17.88 2.38
N ARG A 49 12.77 -16.95 2.43
CA ARG A 49 11.40 -17.19 1.93
C ARG A 49 11.39 -17.53 0.44
N GLN A 50 12.22 -16.91 -0.38
CA GLN A 50 12.34 -17.22 -1.81
C GLN A 50 12.95 -18.60 -2.08
N GLU A 51 13.77 -19.13 -1.16
CA GLU A 51 14.33 -20.48 -1.25
C GLU A 51 13.31 -21.58 -0.92
N ILE A 52 12.45 -21.34 0.08
CA ILE A 52 11.61 -22.39 0.68
C ILE A 52 10.12 -22.29 0.32
N LEU A 53 9.64 -21.14 -0.17
CA LEU A 53 8.23 -20.88 -0.46
C LEU A 53 7.98 -20.70 -1.98
N PRO A 54 6.73 -20.92 -2.44
CA PRO A 54 6.31 -20.49 -3.77
C PRO A 54 6.59 -19.00 -4.00
N ARG A 55 6.91 -18.61 -5.24
CA ARG A 55 7.31 -17.24 -5.58
C ARG A 55 6.24 -16.18 -5.30
N ASP A 56 4.98 -16.59 -5.26
CA ASP A 56 3.82 -15.77 -4.96
C ASP A 56 3.35 -15.88 -3.51
N HIS A 57 4.08 -16.56 -2.63
CA HIS A 57 3.68 -16.67 -1.22
C HIS A 57 3.52 -15.28 -0.57
N ILE A 58 2.42 -15.07 0.16
CA ILE A 58 2.02 -13.76 0.73
C ILE A 58 3.12 -13.14 1.60
N THR A 59 3.89 -13.95 2.33
CA THR A 59 4.98 -13.47 3.19
C THR A 59 6.16 -12.89 2.41
N ILE A 60 6.38 -13.30 1.15
CA ILE A 60 7.31 -12.65 0.22
C ILE A 60 6.78 -11.26 -0.15
N GLY A 61 5.47 -11.14 -0.35
CA GLY A 61 4.79 -9.86 -0.55
C GLY A 61 5.05 -8.90 0.61
N PHE A 62 4.92 -9.36 1.87
CA PHE A 62 5.24 -8.54 3.06
C PHE A 62 6.69 -8.05 3.04
N CYS A 63 7.66 -8.90 2.71
CA CYS A 63 9.05 -8.48 2.58
C CYS A 63 9.23 -7.38 1.53
N TYR A 64 8.60 -7.51 0.35
CA TYR A 64 8.68 -6.47 -0.67
C TYR A 64 8.04 -5.15 -0.23
N HIS A 65 6.90 -5.19 0.46
CA HIS A 65 6.29 -3.99 1.04
C HIS A 65 7.23 -3.27 2.00
N GLU A 66 7.83 -4.00 2.95
CA GLU A 66 8.75 -3.41 3.93
C GLU A 66 10.01 -2.84 3.27
N ILE A 67 10.58 -3.52 2.28
CA ILE A 67 11.71 -2.99 1.50
C ILE A 67 11.29 -1.69 0.80
N GLY A 68 10.10 -1.66 0.18
CA GLY A 68 9.54 -0.46 -0.43
C GLY A 68 9.45 0.70 0.55
N ALA A 69 8.93 0.45 1.76
CA ALA A 69 8.82 1.44 2.83
C ALA A 69 10.17 2.00 3.28
N VAL A 70 11.19 1.14 3.39
CA VAL A 70 12.55 1.59 3.70
C VAL A 70 13.09 2.53 2.62
N TYR A 71 12.95 2.17 1.35
CA TYR A 71 13.42 3.02 0.26
C TYR A 71 12.62 4.32 0.13
N GLU A 72 11.33 4.30 0.46
CA GLU A 72 10.52 5.53 0.54
C GLU A 72 11.04 6.47 1.64
N LYS A 73 11.32 5.96 2.84
CA LYS A 73 11.94 6.73 3.94
C LYS A 73 13.30 7.32 3.52
N LYS A 74 14.04 6.62 2.66
CA LYS A 74 15.32 7.07 2.08
C LYS A 74 15.14 8.03 0.90
N VAL A 75 13.90 8.33 0.48
CA VAL A 75 13.56 9.18 -0.67
C VAL A 75 14.06 8.60 -2.01
N ILE A 76 14.33 7.30 -2.07
CA ILE A 76 14.72 6.59 -3.29
C ILE A 76 13.46 6.02 -3.94
N LEU A 77 12.66 6.92 -4.52
CA LEU A 77 11.27 6.65 -4.89
C LEU A 77 11.13 5.60 -6.01
N ASP A 78 12.06 5.53 -6.96
CA ASP A 78 11.99 4.56 -8.07
C ASP A 78 12.18 3.12 -7.57
N ILE A 79 13.09 2.90 -6.62
CA ILE A 79 13.30 1.59 -6.01
C ILE A 79 12.12 1.23 -5.08
N ALA A 80 11.61 2.20 -4.32
CA ALA A 80 10.40 2.00 -3.51
C ALA A 80 9.21 1.55 -4.38
N LEU A 81 9.01 2.24 -5.51
CA LEU A 81 7.95 1.94 -6.48
C LEU A 81 8.07 0.53 -7.06
N GLU A 82 9.28 0.10 -7.42
CA GLU A 82 9.53 -1.25 -7.92
C GLU A 82 9.11 -2.31 -6.89
N HIS A 83 9.52 -2.14 -5.63
CA HIS A 83 9.21 -3.10 -4.57
C HIS A 83 7.73 -3.10 -4.18
N TYR A 84 7.06 -1.96 -4.11
CA TYR A 84 5.61 -1.92 -3.90
C TYR A 84 4.85 -2.60 -5.04
N LYS A 85 5.27 -2.44 -6.30
CA LYS A 85 4.66 -3.15 -7.43
C LYS A 85 4.83 -4.66 -7.33
N LYS A 86 6.01 -5.15 -6.94
CA LYS A 86 6.23 -6.59 -6.66
C LYS A 86 5.33 -7.12 -5.54
N ALA A 87 5.12 -6.33 -4.48
CA ALA A 87 4.20 -6.69 -3.41
C ALA A 87 2.74 -6.76 -3.91
N ILE A 88 2.29 -5.77 -4.70
CA ILE A 88 0.96 -5.75 -5.32
C ILE A 88 0.74 -6.97 -6.21
N GLU A 89 1.69 -7.32 -7.08
CA GLU A 89 1.59 -8.49 -7.96
C GLU A 89 1.36 -9.80 -7.18
N ILE A 90 1.93 -9.90 -5.98
CA ILE A 90 1.71 -11.03 -5.08
C ILE A 90 0.32 -10.93 -4.44
N TYR A 91 -0.02 -9.80 -3.82
CA TYR A 91 -1.29 -9.66 -3.13
C TYR A 91 -2.50 -9.81 -4.05
N GLU A 92 -2.44 -9.29 -5.28
CA GLU A 92 -3.51 -9.41 -6.28
C GLU A 92 -3.84 -10.87 -6.62
N LYS A 93 -2.87 -11.78 -6.56
CA LYS A 93 -3.11 -13.22 -6.77
C LYS A 93 -3.88 -13.88 -5.63
N HIS A 94 -3.79 -13.30 -4.42
CA HIS A 94 -4.31 -13.88 -3.19
C HIS A 94 -5.52 -13.10 -2.62
N LEU A 95 -6.07 -12.10 -3.35
CA LEU A 95 -7.18 -11.27 -2.89
C LEU A 95 -8.48 -12.05 -2.56
N PHE A 96 -8.71 -13.14 -3.29
CA PHE A 96 -9.95 -13.91 -3.25
C PHE A 96 -9.77 -15.32 -2.69
N ASP A 97 -8.62 -15.59 -2.08
CA ASP A 97 -8.39 -16.86 -1.40
C ASP A 97 -9.31 -16.96 -0.18
N LYS A 98 -9.80 -18.17 0.08
CA LYS A 98 -10.78 -18.45 1.14
C LYS A 98 -10.16 -18.57 2.54
N GLU A 99 -8.85 -18.33 2.66
CA GLU A 99 -8.11 -18.53 3.90
C GLU A 99 -8.28 -17.36 4.89
N GLU A 100 -8.04 -17.67 6.18
CA GLU A 100 -8.15 -16.76 7.32
C GLU A 100 -7.32 -15.46 7.16
N TYR A 101 -6.26 -15.49 6.34
CA TYR A 101 -5.37 -14.35 6.09
C TYR A 101 -5.91 -13.31 5.09
N GLN A 102 -7.10 -13.51 4.50
CA GLN A 102 -7.67 -12.63 3.48
C GLN A 102 -7.73 -11.15 3.91
N PHE A 103 -8.12 -10.88 5.15
CA PHE A 103 -8.22 -9.51 5.67
C PHE A 103 -6.87 -8.79 5.65
N ASN A 104 -5.79 -9.50 5.96
CA ASN A 104 -4.45 -8.93 5.94
C ASN A 104 -3.97 -8.67 4.50
N VAL A 105 -4.28 -9.56 3.55
CA VAL A 105 -3.90 -9.39 2.14
C VAL A 105 -4.59 -8.17 1.52
N LYS A 106 -5.92 -8.04 1.67
CA LYS A 106 -6.66 -6.88 1.14
C LYS A 106 -6.13 -5.57 1.70
N LYS A 107 -5.87 -5.51 3.00
CA LYS A 107 -5.31 -4.34 3.68
C LYS A 107 -3.90 -4.01 3.18
N CYS A 108 -3.01 -5.00 3.08
CA CYS A 108 -1.66 -4.77 2.56
C CYS A 108 -1.66 -4.34 1.09
N ASN A 109 -2.59 -4.87 0.29
CA ASN A 109 -2.79 -4.43 -1.09
C ASN A 109 -3.25 -2.97 -1.18
N ASP A 110 -4.22 -2.56 -0.35
CA ASP A 110 -4.68 -1.16 -0.28
C ASP A 110 -3.55 -0.20 0.16
N ILE A 111 -2.76 -0.60 1.15
CA ILE A 111 -1.59 0.18 1.60
C ILE A 111 -0.57 0.33 0.46
N CYS A 112 -0.21 -0.76 -0.24
CA CYS A 112 0.74 -0.68 -1.35
C CYS A 112 0.24 0.22 -2.47
N HIS A 113 -1.03 0.09 -2.86
CA HIS A 113 -1.63 0.96 -3.87
C HIS A 113 -1.62 2.43 -3.45
N THR A 114 -1.88 2.70 -2.16
CA THR A 114 -1.81 4.05 -1.59
C THR A 114 -0.39 4.60 -1.63
N ASN A 115 0.62 3.81 -1.26
CA ASN A 115 2.03 4.24 -1.32
C ASN A 115 2.48 4.51 -2.77
N VAL A 116 2.06 3.67 -3.72
CA VAL A 116 2.34 3.91 -5.15
C VAL A 116 1.65 5.19 -5.64
N CYS A 117 0.40 5.44 -5.23
CA CYS A 117 -0.30 6.69 -5.52
C CYS A 117 0.48 7.90 -5.00
N ILE A 118 0.92 7.87 -3.74
CA ILE A 118 1.71 8.95 -3.13
C ILE A 118 3.02 9.18 -3.89
N ILE A 119 3.74 8.11 -4.25
CA ILE A 119 4.96 8.22 -5.05
C ILE A 119 4.68 8.90 -6.39
N TYR A 120 3.60 8.52 -7.08
CA TYR A 120 3.24 9.17 -8.34
C TYR A 120 2.81 10.63 -8.17
N CYS A 121 2.12 10.99 -7.08
CA CYS A 121 1.86 12.39 -6.72
C CYS A 121 3.18 13.18 -6.58
N ARG A 122 4.16 12.63 -5.85
CA ARG A 122 5.50 13.24 -5.70
C ARG A 122 6.25 13.35 -7.04
N GLN A 123 6.04 12.41 -7.95
CA GLN A 123 6.58 12.45 -9.32
C GLN A 123 5.75 13.32 -10.29
N ARG A 124 4.67 13.98 -9.82
CA ARG A 124 3.73 14.77 -10.64
C ARG A 124 3.01 13.97 -11.74
N LYS A 125 2.92 12.64 -11.58
CA LYS A 125 2.20 11.71 -12.47
C LYS A 125 0.79 11.46 -11.94
N TYR A 126 -0.05 12.48 -12.01
CA TYR A 126 -1.35 12.45 -11.30
C TYR A 126 -2.35 11.46 -11.88
N ASP A 127 -2.31 11.18 -13.19
CA ASP A 127 -3.18 10.20 -13.83
C ASP A 127 -2.87 8.78 -13.32
N ASP A 128 -1.58 8.44 -13.21
CA ASP A 128 -1.13 7.19 -12.62
C ASP A 128 -1.51 7.10 -11.13
N ALA A 129 -1.34 8.20 -10.38
CA ALA A 129 -1.74 8.27 -8.97
C ALA A 129 -3.24 7.98 -8.79
N PHE A 130 -4.08 8.57 -9.64
CA PHE A 130 -5.53 8.34 -9.65
C PHE A 130 -5.88 6.88 -9.90
N VAL A 131 -5.25 6.23 -10.89
CA VAL A 131 -5.46 4.80 -11.17
C VAL A 131 -5.15 3.94 -9.95
N TYR A 132 -4.01 4.18 -9.29
CA TYR A 132 -3.63 3.39 -8.11
C TYR A 132 -4.52 3.66 -6.91
N ARG A 133 -4.94 4.92 -6.68
CA ARG A 133 -5.90 5.22 -5.61
C ARG A 133 -7.24 4.53 -5.85
N MET A 134 -7.71 4.52 -7.10
CA MET A 134 -8.97 3.88 -7.49
C MET A 134 -8.91 2.36 -7.26
N LYS A 135 -7.79 1.72 -7.63
CA LYS A 135 -7.57 0.28 -7.36
C LYS A 135 -7.62 -0.04 -5.87
N ALA A 136 -6.98 0.78 -5.03
CA ALA A 136 -7.01 0.61 -3.57
C ALA A 136 -8.45 0.63 -3.04
N LEU A 137 -9.23 1.61 -3.51
CA LEU A 137 -10.62 1.81 -3.10
C LEU A 137 -11.55 0.67 -3.50
N CYS A 138 -11.32 0.06 -4.67
CA CYS A 138 -12.15 -1.06 -5.18
C CYS A 138 -12.03 -2.34 -4.34
N VAL A 139 -10.97 -2.50 -3.56
CA VAL A 139 -10.73 -3.69 -2.71
C VAL A 139 -11.23 -3.46 -1.27
N ASP A 140 -11.55 -2.21 -0.89
CA ASP A 140 -12.07 -1.87 0.43
C ASP A 140 -13.55 -2.29 0.56
N ASP A 141 -13.78 -3.41 1.26
CA ASP A 141 -15.12 -3.94 1.52
C ASP A 141 -16.05 -2.91 2.20
N LYS A 142 -15.52 -1.93 2.94
CA LYS A 142 -16.34 -0.87 3.56
C LYS A 142 -16.89 0.12 2.54
N LYS A 143 -16.29 0.19 1.36
CA LYS A 143 -16.63 1.13 0.28
C LYS A 143 -17.26 0.45 -0.93
N CYS A 144 -17.60 -0.84 -0.83
CA CYS A 144 -18.26 -1.59 -1.89
C CYS A 144 -19.65 -1.04 -2.27
N HIS A 145 -20.30 -0.33 -1.34
CA HIS A 145 -21.62 0.28 -1.55
C HIS A 145 -21.56 1.60 -2.33
N LEU A 146 -20.38 2.18 -2.52
CA LEU A 146 -20.21 3.44 -3.24
C LEU A 146 -20.39 3.21 -4.74
N THR A 147 -21.09 4.14 -5.39
CA THR A 147 -21.14 4.25 -6.85
C THR A 147 -19.77 4.63 -7.41
N GLU A 148 -19.55 4.39 -8.70
CA GLU A 148 -18.29 4.77 -9.35
C GLU A 148 -18.00 6.28 -9.23
N LYS A 149 -19.01 7.14 -9.36
CA LYS A 149 -18.85 8.59 -9.15
C LYS A 149 -18.43 8.93 -7.72
N GLU A 150 -19.01 8.28 -6.71
CA GLU A 150 -18.61 8.50 -5.32
C GLU A 150 -17.17 8.05 -5.07
N LYS A 151 -16.76 6.92 -5.67
CA LYS A 151 -15.38 6.43 -5.62
C LYS A 151 -14.40 7.40 -6.29
N GLU A 152 -14.74 7.92 -7.46
CA GLU A 152 -13.94 8.96 -8.14
C GLU A 152 -13.78 10.20 -7.25
N ALA A 153 -14.87 10.66 -6.62
CA ALA A 153 -14.82 11.80 -5.72
C ALA A 153 -13.94 11.54 -4.49
N HIS A 154 -13.96 10.32 -3.94
CA HIS A 154 -13.03 9.91 -2.88
C HIS A 154 -11.57 9.93 -3.35
N CYS A 155 -11.28 9.42 -4.54
CA CYS A 155 -9.92 9.41 -5.08
C CYS A 155 -9.40 10.84 -5.29
N TYR A 156 -10.21 11.72 -5.88
CA TYR A 156 -9.86 13.12 -6.04
C TYR A 156 -9.65 13.84 -4.70
N PHE A 157 -10.45 13.54 -3.68
CA PHE A 157 -10.28 14.12 -2.36
C PHE A 157 -8.96 13.68 -1.71
N ASP A 158 -8.65 12.39 -1.76
CA ASP A 158 -7.46 11.83 -1.12
C ASP A 158 -6.18 12.34 -1.80
N ILE A 159 -6.17 12.43 -3.14
CA ILE A 159 -5.06 13.01 -3.91
C ILE A 159 -4.94 14.51 -3.61
N GLY A 160 -6.06 15.25 -3.56
CA GLY A 160 -6.05 16.67 -3.19
C GLY A 160 -5.46 16.89 -1.79
N ASN A 161 -5.79 16.03 -0.84
CA ASN A 161 -5.24 16.08 0.51
C ASN A 161 -3.73 15.81 0.55
N GLU A 162 -3.25 14.81 -0.18
CA GLU A 162 -1.81 14.51 -0.30
C GLU A 162 -1.02 15.68 -0.88
N LEU A 163 -1.59 16.36 -1.88
CA LEU A 163 -0.94 17.47 -2.56
C LEU A 163 -0.98 18.79 -1.77
N CYS A 164 -1.80 18.90 -0.73
CA CYS A 164 -2.03 20.15 0.01
C CYS A 164 -0.74 20.80 0.53
N CYS A 165 0.31 20.02 0.84
CA CYS A 165 1.60 20.54 1.30
C CYS A 165 2.66 20.67 0.19
N THR A 166 2.47 20.06 -0.97
CA THR A 166 3.51 19.92 -2.01
C THR A 166 3.17 20.68 -3.28
N ASP A 167 1.89 20.77 -3.63
CA ASP A 167 1.37 21.49 -4.78
C ASP A 167 -0.06 22.01 -4.46
N PRO A 168 -0.18 23.16 -3.79
CA PRO A 168 -1.48 23.72 -3.39
C PRO A 168 -2.40 24.05 -4.57
N ASP A 169 -1.84 24.36 -5.74
CA ASP A 169 -2.62 24.60 -6.95
C ASP A 169 -3.28 23.30 -7.45
N LYS A 170 -2.53 22.21 -7.53
CA LYS A 170 -3.10 20.90 -7.88
C LYS A 170 -4.00 20.34 -6.79
N ALA A 171 -3.66 20.55 -5.51
CA ALA A 171 -4.51 20.19 -4.39
C ALA A 171 -5.91 20.82 -4.52
N LEU A 172 -5.96 22.12 -4.86
CA LEU A 172 -7.20 22.83 -5.11
C LEU A 172 -7.95 22.25 -6.31
N GLU A 173 -7.29 22.01 -7.44
CA GLU A 173 -7.92 21.43 -8.63
C GLU A 173 -8.59 20.08 -8.33
N PHE A 174 -7.86 19.18 -7.67
CA PHE A 174 -8.38 17.86 -7.29
C PHE A 174 -9.50 17.94 -6.26
N THR A 175 -9.38 18.81 -5.26
CA THR A 175 -10.43 19.00 -4.24
C THR A 175 -11.71 19.56 -4.86
N LEU A 176 -11.61 20.48 -5.84
CA LEU A 176 -12.76 21.02 -6.56
C LEU A 176 -13.45 19.97 -7.42
N LYS A 177 -12.71 19.09 -8.10
CA LYS A 177 -13.30 17.94 -8.82
C LYS A 177 -14.07 17.02 -7.88
N SER A 178 -13.52 16.74 -6.70
CA SER A 178 -14.21 15.95 -5.66
C SER A 178 -15.50 16.63 -5.18
N LEU A 179 -15.43 17.94 -4.93
CA LEU A 179 -16.55 18.73 -4.46
C LEU A 179 -17.70 18.76 -5.47
N ASP A 180 -17.40 18.97 -6.76
CA ASP A 180 -18.40 18.99 -7.83
C ASP A 180 -19.20 17.67 -7.89
N ILE A 181 -18.50 16.54 -7.88
CA ILE A 181 -19.16 15.23 -7.90
C ILE A 181 -19.99 15.02 -6.63
N ARG A 182 -19.42 15.32 -5.45
CA ARG A 182 -20.11 15.14 -4.15
C ARG A 182 -21.38 15.99 -4.06
N GLN A 183 -21.40 17.19 -4.61
CA GLN A 183 -22.60 18.03 -4.65
C GLN A 183 -23.70 17.49 -5.58
N GLN A 184 -23.33 16.70 -6.59
CA GLN A 184 -24.29 16.06 -7.50
C GLN A 184 -24.90 14.78 -6.92
N VAL A 185 -24.12 14.02 -6.13
CA VAL A 185 -24.51 12.67 -5.67
C VAL A 185 -24.94 12.61 -4.20
N LEU A 186 -24.63 13.62 -3.39
CA LEU A 186 -24.95 13.66 -1.96
C LEU A 186 -25.90 14.82 -1.59
N PRO A 187 -26.65 14.71 -0.48
CA PRO A 187 -27.38 15.84 0.09
C PRO A 187 -26.45 17.03 0.39
N ARG A 188 -26.99 18.26 0.28
CA ARG A 188 -26.19 19.50 0.43
C ARG A 188 -25.54 19.66 1.80
N ASP A 189 -26.14 19.10 2.84
CA ASP A 189 -25.69 19.15 4.24
C ASP A 189 -24.80 17.95 4.62
N HIS A 190 -24.45 17.09 3.65
CA HIS A 190 -23.64 15.92 3.92
C HIS A 190 -22.24 16.32 4.43
N ILE A 191 -21.81 15.75 5.56
CA ILE A 191 -20.57 16.11 6.26
C ILE A 191 -19.32 16.09 5.37
N ILE A 192 -19.27 15.17 4.41
CA ILE A 192 -18.14 15.01 3.47
C ILE A 192 -17.96 16.25 2.56
N ILE A 193 -19.04 17.00 2.25
CA ILE A 193 -18.95 18.26 1.50
C ILE A 193 -18.21 19.32 2.34
N GLY A 194 -18.43 19.33 3.67
CA GLY A 194 -17.69 20.18 4.60
C GLY A 194 -16.18 19.92 4.58
N PHE A 195 -15.76 18.66 4.51
CA PHE A 195 -14.34 18.31 4.38
C PHE A 195 -13.72 18.83 3.07
N CYS A 196 -14.46 18.81 1.96
CA CYS A 196 -14.01 19.44 0.71
C CYS A 196 -13.78 20.94 0.89
N HIS A 197 -14.73 21.66 1.50
CA HIS A 197 -14.57 23.09 1.75
C HIS A 197 -13.38 23.42 2.66
N HIS A 198 -13.12 22.58 3.66
CA HIS A 198 -11.93 22.71 4.50
C HIS A 198 -10.64 22.60 3.67
N ASN A 199 -10.53 21.57 2.81
CA ASN A 199 -9.35 21.38 1.96
C ASN A 199 -9.18 22.50 0.91
N VAL A 200 -10.28 23.03 0.38
CA VAL A 200 -10.25 24.22 -0.50
C VAL A 200 -9.68 25.42 0.26
N GLY A 201 -10.16 25.68 1.49
CA GLY A 201 -9.65 26.74 2.34
C GLY A 201 -8.15 26.58 2.66
N ALA A 202 -7.75 25.38 3.07
CA ALA A 202 -6.35 25.05 3.35
C ALA A 202 -5.45 25.21 2.10
N SER A 203 -5.97 24.91 0.91
CA SER A 203 -5.22 25.11 -0.34
C SER A 203 -5.03 26.60 -0.64
N TYR A 204 -6.01 27.45 -0.37
CA TYR A 204 -5.88 28.91 -0.54
C TYR A 204 -4.94 29.54 0.50
N GLU A 205 -4.94 29.06 1.74
CA GLU A 205 -4.05 29.55 2.80
C GLU A 205 -2.56 29.30 2.48
N LYS A 206 -2.26 28.21 1.77
CA LYS A 206 -0.90 27.78 1.43
C LYS A 206 -0.38 28.30 0.08
N LYS A 207 -1.19 29.07 -0.66
CA LYS A 207 -0.76 29.77 -1.88
C LYS A 207 -0.07 31.08 -1.53
#